data_AF-A0A7D5HYN9-F1
#
_entry.id   AF-A0A7D5HYN9-F1
#
_cell.length_a   1.000
_cell.length_b   1.000
_cell.length_c   1.000
_cell.angle_alpha   90.00
_cell.angle_beta   90.00
_cell.angle_gamma   90.00
#
_symmetry.space_group_name_H-M   'P 1'
#
loop_
_entity.id
_entity.type
_entity.pdbx_description
1 polymer ?
#
loop_
_entity_poly.entity_id
_entity_poly.type
_entity_poly.pdbx_seq_one_letter_code
_entity_poly.pdbx_strand_id
1 'polypeptide(L)'
;MKVIYTDKPGSEPGVCYRLLSEFFGVISAATDVYVQGDNPNIIDAYKRAGIKVSAVGEDGLRLDGPTVAEYVAAGYQASAYPPEGYASRSTADEIAAAVAAQATPPETDPLKMTVPDLKAWLAAKGIEFDASAKKEDLQALVPKE
;
A
#
# COMPACT_ATOMS: atom_id res chain seq x y z
N MET A 1 19.56 18.44 -6.87
CA MET A 1 19.47 18.94 -5.48
C MET A 1 18.06 18.70 -4.96
N LYS A 2 17.90 18.16 -3.74
CA LYS A 2 16.59 17.97 -3.10
C LYS A 2 16.15 19.28 -2.43
N VAL A 3 14.93 19.74 -2.72
CA VAL A 3 14.33 20.92 -2.08
C VAL A 3 13.07 20.50 -1.35
N ILE A 4 12.90 20.92 -0.11
CA ILE A 4 11.69 20.66 0.67
C ILE A 4 11.11 22.00 1.12
N TYR A 5 9.88 22.28 0.69
CA TYR A 5 9.08 23.37 1.22
C TYR A 5 8.23 22.84 2.38
N THR A 6 8.43 23.38 3.58
CA THR A 6 7.76 22.93 4.81
C THR A 6 7.73 24.09 5.81
N ASP A 7 6.69 24.17 6.64
CA ASP A 7 6.64 25.13 7.76
C ASP A 7 7.62 24.77 8.88
N LYS A 8 8.10 23.53 8.90
CA LYS A 8 9.04 23.00 9.90
C LYS A 8 10.31 22.52 9.20
N PRO A 9 11.26 23.42 8.89
CA PRO A 9 12.48 23.05 8.20
C PRO A 9 13.34 22.11 9.06
N GLY A 10 13.93 21.11 8.42
CA GLY A 10 14.92 20.22 9.02
C GLY A 10 16.35 20.67 8.72
N SER A 11 17.30 19.79 9.04
CA SER A 11 18.74 20.02 8.83
C SER A 11 19.43 18.84 8.13
N GLU A 12 18.69 18.05 7.35
CA GLU A 12 19.26 16.94 6.57
C GLU A 12 20.36 17.45 5.61
N PRO A 13 21.56 16.84 5.64
CA PRO A 13 22.64 17.23 4.73
C PRO A 13 22.26 16.96 3.28
N GLY A 14 22.55 17.92 2.39
CA GLY A 14 22.21 17.81 0.97
C GLY A 14 20.75 18.13 0.62
N VAL A 15 19.96 18.55 1.61
CA VAL A 15 18.55 18.97 1.44
C VAL A 15 18.44 20.46 1.67
N CYS A 16 17.85 21.17 0.71
CA CYS A 16 17.54 22.58 0.85
C CYS A 16 16.12 22.74 1.39
N TYR A 17 15.99 23.05 2.68
CA TYR A 17 14.70 23.40 3.26
C TYR A 17 14.37 24.86 2.99
N ARG A 18 13.09 25.12 2.74
CA ARG A 18 12.51 26.46 2.63
C ARG A 18 11.15 26.49 3.30
N LEU A 19 10.75 27.66 3.79
CA LEU A 19 9.38 27.87 4.24
C LEU A 19 8.44 27.95 3.04
N LEU A 20 7.18 27.55 3.23
CA LEU A 20 6.14 27.67 2.21
C LEU A 20 5.92 29.14 1.80
N SER A 21 6.09 30.07 2.75
CA SER A 21 6.00 31.52 2.53
C SER A 21 7.20 32.13 1.80
N GLU A 22 8.34 31.40 1.72
CA GLU A 22 9.59 31.87 1.09
C GLU A 22 9.74 31.41 -0.37
N PHE A 23 8.60 31.24 -1.05
CA PHE A 23 8.58 30.96 -2.46
C PHE A 23 8.74 32.23 -3.30
N PHE A 24 9.98 32.50 -3.73
CA PHE A 24 10.32 33.63 -4.59
C PHE A 24 10.52 33.26 -6.06
N GLY A 25 10.37 31.98 -6.40
CA GLY A 25 10.61 31.44 -7.73
C GLY A 25 11.23 30.04 -7.71
N VAL A 26 11.29 29.43 -8.89
CA VAL A 26 11.87 28.09 -9.05
C VAL A 26 13.38 28.11 -8.88
N ILE A 27 13.92 27.10 -8.19
CA ILE A 27 15.35 26.88 -8.10
C ILE A 27 15.75 25.97 -9.27
N SER A 28 16.44 26.52 -10.26
CA SER A 28 16.83 25.78 -11.48
C SER A 28 17.73 24.57 -11.24
N ALA A 29 18.50 24.56 -10.15
CA ALA A 29 19.34 23.43 -9.75
C ALA A 29 18.57 22.31 -8.99
N ALA A 30 17.29 22.51 -8.69
CA ALA A 30 16.46 21.51 -8.05
C ALA A 30 16.20 20.35 -9.01
N THR A 31 16.33 19.12 -8.51
CA THR A 31 16.05 17.89 -9.27
C THR A 31 14.79 17.21 -8.75
N ASP A 32 14.58 17.28 -7.43
CA ASP A 32 13.39 16.75 -6.76
C ASP A 32 12.93 17.78 -5.72
N VAL A 33 11.66 18.19 -5.85
CA VAL A 33 11.02 19.15 -4.96
C VAL A 33 9.87 18.47 -4.23
N TYR A 34 9.83 18.66 -2.92
CA TYR A 34 8.74 18.17 -2.07
C TYR A 34 8.09 19.38 -1.41
N VAL A 35 6.77 19.46 -1.46
CA VAL A 35 6.02 20.61 -0.95
C VAL A 35 5.00 20.11 0.06
N GLN A 36 5.13 20.54 1.30
CA GLN A 36 4.19 20.18 2.36
C GLN A 36 2.80 20.73 2.04
N GLY A 37 1.78 19.88 2.12
CA GLY A 37 0.38 20.23 1.90
C GLY A 37 0.04 20.61 0.46
N ASP A 38 -1.12 21.24 0.30
CA ASP A 38 -1.61 21.71 -0.99
C ASP A 38 -1.13 23.16 -1.24
N ASN A 39 -0.03 23.29 -1.98
CA ASN A 39 0.57 24.58 -2.30
C ASN A 39 0.70 24.74 -3.83
N PRO A 40 -0.42 24.98 -4.52
CA PRO A 40 -0.49 24.92 -5.98
C PRO A 40 0.44 25.94 -6.65
N ASN A 41 0.69 27.10 -6.04
CA ASN A 41 1.61 28.11 -6.57
C ASN A 41 3.04 27.55 -6.75
N ILE A 42 3.57 26.90 -5.70
CA ILE A 42 4.90 26.31 -5.71
C ILE A 42 4.94 25.12 -6.68
N ILE A 43 3.96 24.23 -6.54
CA ILE A 43 3.87 23.01 -7.35
C ILE A 43 3.79 23.34 -8.84
N ASP A 44 2.90 24.25 -9.24
CA ASP A 44 2.71 24.61 -10.65
C ASP A 44 3.93 25.31 -11.23
N ALA A 45 4.61 26.15 -10.45
CA ALA A 45 5.82 26.81 -10.90
C ALA A 45 6.93 25.79 -11.24
N TYR A 46 7.17 24.82 -10.36
CA TYR A 46 8.17 23.77 -10.62
C TYR A 46 7.74 22.83 -11.76
N LYS A 47 6.45 22.47 -11.86
CA LYS A 47 5.90 21.70 -12.99
C LYS A 47 6.14 22.41 -14.33
N ARG A 48 5.85 23.71 -14.40
CA ARG A 48 6.09 24.53 -15.61
C ARG A 48 7.57 24.63 -15.97
N ALA A 49 8.45 24.57 -14.98
CA ALA A 49 9.89 24.52 -15.18
C ALA A 49 10.40 23.12 -15.58
N GLY A 50 9.53 22.10 -15.66
CA GLY A 50 9.91 20.72 -15.96
C GLY A 50 10.66 20.02 -14.81
N ILE A 51 10.60 20.58 -13.60
CA ILE A 51 11.26 20.02 -12.42
C ILE A 51 10.28 19.11 -11.69
N LYS A 52 10.74 17.93 -11.29
CA LYS A 52 9.93 16.96 -10.57
C LYS A 52 9.53 17.51 -9.20
N VAL A 53 8.22 17.62 -8.97
CA VAL A 53 7.65 18.14 -7.73
C VAL A 53 6.52 17.25 -7.24
N SER A 54 6.46 17.02 -5.92
CA SER A 54 5.40 16.27 -5.26
C SER A 54 4.88 16.97 -4.02
N ALA A 55 3.58 16.84 -3.80
CA ALA A 55 2.95 17.23 -2.55
C ALA A 55 3.21 16.15 -1.49
N VAL A 56 3.56 16.56 -0.27
CA VAL A 56 3.79 15.66 0.87
C VAL A 56 2.91 16.03 2.05
N GLY A 57 2.49 15.04 2.84
CA GLY A 57 1.81 15.23 4.11
C GLY A 57 2.72 15.82 5.18
N GLU A 58 2.18 16.08 6.38
CA GLU A 58 2.97 16.53 7.53
C GLU A 58 4.00 15.48 7.99
N ASP A 59 3.67 14.21 7.78
CA ASP A 59 4.53 13.05 8.00
C ASP A 59 5.62 12.86 6.93
N GLY A 60 5.62 13.68 5.87
CA GLY A 60 6.61 13.63 4.78
C GLY A 60 6.32 12.58 3.70
N LEU A 61 5.22 11.83 3.81
CA LEU A 61 4.80 10.88 2.77
C LEU A 61 4.15 11.62 1.59
N ARG A 62 4.38 11.10 0.38
CA ARG A 62 3.80 11.67 -0.86
C ARG A 62 2.29 11.49 -0.88
N LEU A 63 1.58 12.54 -1.27
CA LEU A 63 0.11 12.56 -1.40
C LEU A 63 -0.36 12.20 -2.82
N ASP A 64 0.57 12.11 -3.78
CA ASP A 64 0.31 11.77 -5.18
C ASP A 64 0.33 10.25 -5.48
N GLY A 65 0.18 9.41 -4.46
CA GLY A 65 0.14 7.95 -4.61
C GLY A 65 -1.12 7.43 -5.33
N PRO A 66 -1.13 6.13 -5.71
CA PRO A 66 -2.33 5.47 -6.25
C PRO A 66 -3.37 5.23 -5.14
N THR A 67 -4.60 4.95 -5.53
CA THR A 67 -5.60 4.32 -4.64
C THR A 67 -5.36 2.82 -4.53
N VAL A 68 -5.94 2.16 -3.51
CA VAL A 68 -5.86 0.69 -3.38
C VAL A 68 -6.42 -0.03 -4.61
N ALA A 69 -7.48 0.52 -5.23
CA ALA A 69 -8.08 -0.05 -6.43
C ALA A 69 -7.11 0.04 -7.64
N GLU A 70 -6.45 1.18 -7.84
CA GLU A 70 -5.45 1.35 -8.91
C GLU A 70 -4.21 0.48 -8.67
N TYR A 71 -3.76 0.39 -7.42
CA TYR A 71 -2.63 -0.46 -7.03
C TYR A 71 -2.90 -1.93 -7.32
N VAL A 72 -4.10 -2.40 -6.96
CA VAL A 72 -4.56 -3.76 -7.29
C VAL A 72 -4.75 -3.96 -8.79
N ALA A 73 -5.32 -2.99 -9.51
CA ALA A 73 -5.51 -3.05 -10.96
C ALA A 73 -4.18 -3.11 -11.71
N ALA A 74 -3.12 -2.49 -11.17
CA ALA A 74 -1.75 -2.60 -11.67
C ALA A 74 -1.10 -3.97 -11.37
N GLY A 75 -1.79 -4.88 -10.67
CA GLY A 75 -1.34 -6.25 -10.39
C GLY A 75 -0.64 -6.41 -9.04
N TYR A 76 -0.64 -5.40 -8.18
CA TYR A 76 -0.04 -5.50 -6.85
C TYR A 76 -1.03 -6.05 -5.81
N GLN A 77 -0.50 -6.56 -4.70
CA GLN A 77 -1.29 -7.05 -3.58
C GLN A 77 -1.88 -5.88 -2.77
N ALA A 78 -3.18 -5.93 -2.48
CA ALA A 78 -3.89 -4.98 -1.64
C ALA A 78 -3.31 -4.93 -0.22
N SER A 79 -2.75 -6.04 0.27
CA SER A 79 -2.06 -6.13 1.57
C SER A 79 -0.72 -5.39 1.60
N ALA A 80 -0.12 -5.12 0.42
CA ALA A 80 1.10 -4.35 0.27
C ALA A 80 0.84 -2.86 -0.03
N TYR A 81 -0.40 -2.41 0.10
CA TYR A 81 -0.81 -1.02 -0.01
C TYR A 81 -0.87 -0.37 1.39
N PRO A 82 -0.49 0.92 1.54
CA PRO A 82 0.07 1.82 0.53
C PRO A 82 1.55 1.52 0.21
N PRO A 83 2.04 1.92 -0.99
CA PRO A 83 3.45 1.78 -1.32
C PRO A 83 4.34 2.62 -0.37
N GLU A 84 5.57 2.15 -0.14
CA GLU A 84 6.51 2.81 0.77
C GLU A 84 6.79 4.26 0.34
N GLY A 85 6.72 5.19 1.30
CA GLY A 85 6.92 6.62 1.06
C GLY A 85 5.68 7.36 0.54
N TYR A 86 4.52 6.70 0.42
CA TYR A 86 3.25 7.31 0.04
C TYR A 86 2.22 7.24 1.17
N ALA A 87 1.44 8.32 1.31
CA ALA A 87 0.28 8.33 2.18
C ALA A 87 -0.86 7.52 1.53
N SER A 88 -1.67 6.86 2.34
CA SER A 88 -2.88 6.21 1.81
C SER A 88 -3.85 7.26 1.28
N ARG A 89 -4.28 7.09 0.03
CA ARG A 89 -5.38 7.85 -0.58
C ARG A 89 -6.74 7.14 -0.53
N SER A 90 -6.76 5.91 -0.05
CA SER A 90 -7.96 5.10 0.14
C SER A 90 -8.31 4.98 1.62
N THR A 91 -9.60 4.83 1.89
CA THR A 91 -10.11 4.60 3.24
C THR A 91 -9.77 3.20 3.73
N ALA A 92 -9.77 2.99 5.06
CA ALA A 92 -9.53 1.67 5.64
C ALA A 92 -10.54 0.62 5.16
N ASP A 93 -11.80 1.03 4.92
CA ASP A 93 -12.84 0.14 4.40
C ASP A 93 -12.55 -0.32 2.98
N GLU A 94 -12.15 0.58 2.08
CA GLU A 94 -11.76 0.23 0.71
C GLU A 94 -10.54 -0.69 0.69
N ILE A 95 -9.56 -0.45 1.58
CA ILE A 95 -8.38 -1.32 1.70
C ILE A 95 -8.80 -2.70 2.18
N ALA A 96 -9.63 -2.77 3.22
CA ALA A 96 -10.13 -4.04 3.75
C ALA A 96 -10.95 -4.81 2.69
N ALA A 97 -11.82 -4.12 1.95
CA ALA A 97 -12.58 -4.70 0.86
C ALA A 97 -11.67 -5.22 -0.27
N ALA A 98 -10.64 -4.47 -0.65
CA ALA A 98 -9.67 -4.91 -1.67
C ALA A 98 -8.84 -6.11 -1.20
N VAL A 99 -8.41 -6.11 0.07
CA VAL A 99 -7.72 -7.26 0.69
C VAL A 99 -8.63 -8.47 0.74
N ALA A 100 -9.90 -8.31 1.11
CA ALA A 100 -10.88 -9.40 1.14
C ALA A 100 -11.23 -9.92 -0.26
N ALA A 101 -11.29 -9.05 -1.27
CA ALA A 101 -11.52 -9.44 -2.66
C ALA A 101 -10.33 -10.22 -3.25
N GLN A 102 -9.11 -9.90 -2.81
CA GLN A 102 -7.91 -10.65 -3.17
C GLN A 102 -7.64 -11.87 -2.28
N ALA A 103 -8.24 -11.93 -1.10
CA ALA A 103 -8.23 -13.13 -0.29
C ALA A 103 -8.93 -14.22 -1.12
N THR A 104 -8.16 -15.22 -1.52
CA THR A 104 -8.68 -16.37 -2.23
C THR A 104 -9.89 -16.89 -1.45
N PRO A 105 -11.09 -16.99 -2.05
CA PRO A 105 -12.20 -17.62 -1.37
C PRO A 105 -11.73 -19.00 -0.90
N PRO A 106 -12.09 -19.43 0.33
CA PRO A 106 -11.65 -20.73 0.84
C PRO A 106 -12.05 -21.80 -0.19
N GLU A 107 -11.05 -22.51 -0.70
CA GLU A 107 -11.25 -23.60 -1.65
C GLU A 107 -12.28 -24.56 -1.04
N THR A 108 -13.46 -24.64 -1.64
CA THR A 108 -14.55 -25.48 -1.13
C THR A 108 -14.28 -26.96 -1.36
N ASP A 109 -13.28 -27.29 -2.18
CA ASP A 109 -12.84 -28.64 -2.47
C ASP A 109 -11.93 -29.19 -1.36
N PRO A 110 -12.34 -30.25 -0.63
CA PRO A 110 -11.53 -30.89 0.41
C PRO A 110 -10.16 -31.39 -0.08
N LEU A 111 -10.07 -31.69 -1.37
CA LEU A 111 -8.83 -32.17 -2.00
C LEU A 111 -7.87 -31.04 -2.39
N LYS A 112 -8.33 -29.78 -2.41
CA LYS A 112 -7.51 -28.61 -2.78
C LYS A 112 -7.26 -27.64 -1.64
N MET A 113 -8.07 -27.69 -0.57
CA MET A 113 -7.87 -26.87 0.62
C MET A 113 -6.53 -27.14 1.35
N THR A 114 -6.12 -26.18 2.18
CA THR A 114 -4.90 -26.29 2.98
C THR A 114 -5.10 -27.26 4.14
N VAL A 115 -4.02 -27.80 4.74
CA VAL A 115 -4.12 -28.71 5.91
C VAL A 115 -4.95 -28.10 7.06
N PRO A 116 -4.77 -26.83 7.47
CA PRO A 116 -5.61 -26.24 8.51
C PRO A 116 -7.09 -26.14 8.11
N ASP A 117 -7.39 -25.76 6.86
CA ASP A 117 -8.78 -25.72 6.37
C ASP A 117 -9.42 -27.10 6.30
N LEU A 118 -8.66 -28.13 5.89
CA LEU A 118 -9.12 -29.52 5.81
C LEU A 118 -9.49 -30.08 7.18
N LYS A 119 -8.68 -29.78 8.20
CA LYS A 119 -8.99 -30.17 9.59
C LYS A 119 -10.25 -29.49 10.09
N ALA A 120 -10.42 -28.19 9.82
CA ALA A 120 -11.62 -27.46 10.18
C ALA A 120 -12.87 -28.02 9.47
N TRP A 121 -12.74 -28.38 8.19
CA TRP A 121 -13.81 -28.99 7.40
C TRP A 121 -14.19 -30.39 7.91
N LEU A 122 -13.20 -31.26 8.17
CA LEU A 122 -13.43 -32.60 8.72
C LEU A 122 -14.10 -32.52 10.11
N ALA A 123 -13.63 -31.61 10.97
CA ALA A 123 -14.21 -31.36 12.28
C ALA A 123 -15.66 -30.86 12.17
N ALA A 124 -15.95 -29.94 11.24
CA ALA A 124 -17.30 -29.44 10.98
C ALA A 124 -18.25 -30.54 10.45
N LYS A 125 -17.71 -31.53 9.73
CA LYS A 125 -18.43 -32.73 9.28
C LYS A 125 -18.53 -33.82 10.36
N GLY A 126 -17.90 -33.64 11.52
CA GLY A 126 -17.87 -34.62 12.60
C GLY A 126 -17.02 -35.86 12.30
N ILE A 127 -16.06 -35.74 11.38
CA ILE A 127 -15.13 -36.81 11.05
C ILE A 127 -13.95 -36.73 12.01
N GLU A 128 -13.70 -37.79 12.78
CA GLU A 128 -12.50 -37.88 13.61
C GLU A 128 -11.26 -38.06 12.73
N PHE A 129 -10.25 -37.25 12.99
CA PHE A 129 -8.95 -37.33 12.32
C PHE A 129 -7.83 -37.12 13.32
N ASP A 130 -6.65 -37.68 13.03
CA ASP A 130 -5.48 -37.48 13.87
C ASP A 130 -4.87 -36.09 13.62
N ALA A 131 -4.60 -35.33 14.69
CA ALA A 131 -4.05 -33.98 14.58
C ALA A 131 -2.63 -33.93 13.97
N SER A 132 -1.92 -35.06 13.99
CA SER A 132 -0.59 -35.26 13.38
C SER A 132 -0.66 -35.95 12.01
N ALA A 133 -1.86 -36.33 11.54
CA ALA A 133 -2.04 -36.92 10.22
C ALA A 133 -1.53 -35.99 9.11
N LYS A 134 -0.93 -36.60 8.08
CA LYS A 134 -0.46 -35.90 6.88
C LYS A 134 -1.63 -35.46 6.02
N LYS A 135 -1.36 -34.54 5.09
CA LYS A 135 -2.36 -34.02 4.15
C LYS A 135 -3.07 -35.15 3.39
N GLU A 136 -2.33 -36.19 2.97
CA GLU A 136 -2.89 -37.31 2.21
C GLU A 136 -3.90 -38.13 3.02
N ASP A 137 -3.61 -38.44 4.30
CA ASP A 137 -4.51 -39.17 5.19
C ASP A 137 -5.79 -38.38 5.48
N LEU A 138 -5.66 -37.08 5.73
CA LEU A 138 -6.82 -36.20 5.95
C LEU A 138 -7.71 -36.12 4.69
N GLN A 139 -7.11 -36.13 3.50
CA GLN A 139 -7.84 -36.14 2.23
C GLN A 139 -8.53 -37.48 1.95
N ALA A 140 -7.97 -38.59 2.43
CA ALA A 140 -8.59 -39.91 2.31
C ALA A 140 -9.85 -40.07 3.19
N LEU A 141 -9.94 -39.31 4.28
CA LEU A 141 -11.11 -39.27 5.16
C LEU A 141 -12.28 -38.45 4.59
N VAL A 142 -12.04 -37.71 3.50
CA VAL A 142 -13.10 -36.96 2.82
C VAL A 142 -14.08 -37.95 2.19
N PRO A 143 -15.37 -37.94 2.60
CA PRO A 143 -16.38 -38.79 1.98
C PRO A 143 -16.50 -38.43 0.50
N LYS A 144 -16.29 -39.43 -0.36
CA LYS A 144 -16.59 -39.35 -1.79
C LYS A 144 -18.07 -39.66 -1.94
N GLU A 145 -18.88 -38.64 -2.19
CA GLU A 145 -20.25 -38.84 -2.70
C GLU A 145 -20.24 -39.60 -4.03
#